data_AF-A0A644YNP1-F1
#
_entry.id   AF-A0A644YNP1-F1
#
_cell.length_a   1.000
_cell.length_b   1.000
_cell.length_c   1.000
_cell.angle_alpha   90.00
_cell.angle_beta   90.00
_cell.angle_gamma   90.00
#
_symmetry.space_group_name_H-M   'P 1'
#
loop_
_entity.id
_entity.type
_entity.pdbx_description
1 polymer ?
#
loop_
_entity_poly.entity_id
_entity_poly.type
_entity_poly.pdbx_seq_one_letter_code
_entity_poly.pdbx_strand_id
1 'polypeptide(L)'
;MLAVAGFNMVSGLLIMLFEKISTIGLFKSLGMRNSDIHKIFLYRAASIVVKGILSGTAIAFILAFVQWKFRLITLDPANYFVKFVPIDFNFYKVAILDLSSFIVIMLILLIPSVFISNVSPEKTLRVK
;
A
#
# COMPACT_ATOMS: atom_id res chain seq x y z
N MET A 1 -13.00 -2.22 -3.57
CA MET A 1 -11.71 -2.85 -3.15
C MET A 1 -10.68 -1.82 -2.68
N LEU A 2 -10.40 -0.75 -3.45
CA LEU A 2 -9.44 0.30 -3.06
C LEU A 2 -9.69 0.91 -1.67
N ALA A 3 -10.94 1.13 -1.28
CA ALA A 3 -11.28 1.65 0.05
C ALA A 3 -10.86 0.70 1.19
N VAL A 4 -11.07 -0.61 1.02
CA VAL A 4 -10.67 -1.64 2.01
C VAL A 4 -9.16 -1.73 2.11
N ALA A 5 -8.46 -1.69 0.96
CA ALA A 5 -7.00 -1.67 0.93
C ALA A 5 -6.43 -0.41 1.60
N GLY A 6 -7.02 0.76 1.32
CA GLY A 6 -6.66 2.03 1.95
C GLY A 6 -6.85 2.01 3.46
N PHE A 7 -7.98 1.48 3.94
CA PHE A 7 -8.24 1.35 5.38
C PHE A 7 -7.21 0.46 6.07
N ASN A 8 -6.91 -0.72 5.50
CA ASN A 8 -5.88 -1.62 6.04
C ASN A 8 -4.49 -0.98 6.07
N MET A 9 -4.15 -0.22 5.03
CA MET A 9 -2.92 0.57 4.96
C MET A 9 -2.85 1.59 6.11
N VAL A 10 -3.93 2.34 6.35
CA VAL A 10 -4.01 3.31 7.44
C VAL A 10 -3.85 2.60 8.79
N SER A 11 -4.56 1.50 9.02
CA SER A 11 -4.44 0.71 10.26
C SER A 11 -3.01 0.21 10.47
N GLY A 12 -2.37 -0.35 9.44
CA GLY A 12 -0.99 -0.82 9.51
C GLY A 12 0.01 0.30 9.78
N LEU A 13 -0.17 1.47 9.16
CA LEU A 13 0.68 2.64 9.41
C LEU A 13 0.53 3.15 10.84
N LEU A 14 -0.70 3.22 11.36
CA LEU A 14 -0.97 3.60 12.74
C LEU A 14 -0.35 2.61 13.74
N ILE A 15 -0.48 1.30 13.51
CA ILE A 15 0.17 0.28 14.35
C ILE A 15 1.68 0.47 14.35
N MET A 16 2.29 0.63 13.17
CA MET A 16 3.73 0.88 13.04
C MET A 16 4.17 2.17 13.74
N LEU A 17 3.30 3.18 13.73
CA LEU A 17 3.55 4.40 14.50
C LEU A 17 3.53 4.12 15.99
N PHE A 18 2.49 3.44 16.51
CA PHE A 18 2.37 3.10 17.93
C PHE A 18 3.58 2.31 18.44
N GLU A 19 4.06 1.33 17.67
CA GLU A 19 5.28 0.56 18.00
C GLU A 19 6.55 1.42 18.05
N LYS A 20 6.59 2.54 17.33
CA LYS A 20 7.77 3.43 17.21
C LYS A 20 7.62 4.74 17.99
N ILE A 21 6.57 4.90 18.80
CA ILE A 21 6.34 6.13 19.59
C ILE A 21 7.55 6.51 20.46
N SER A 22 8.17 5.54 21.13
CA SER A 22 9.35 5.81 21.99
C SER A 22 10.52 6.38 21.18
N THR A 23 10.82 5.81 20.01
CA THR A 23 11.87 6.28 19.11
C THR A 23 11.55 7.67 18.54
N ILE A 24 10.29 7.94 18.21
CA ILE A 24 9.83 9.28 17.77
C ILE A 24 10.07 10.32 18.88
N GLY A 25 9.74 9.97 20.12
CA GLY A 25 9.97 10.82 21.29
C GLY A 25 11.45 11.15 21.50
N LEU A 26 12.32 10.14 21.36
CA LEU A 26 13.78 10.32 21.39
C LEU A 26 14.24 11.29 20.29
N PHE A 27 13.84 11.08 19.04
CA PHE A 27 14.24 11.95 17.94
C PHE A 27 13.74 13.39 18.12
N LYS A 28 12.52 13.60 18.64
CA LYS A 28 12.04 14.93 18.99
C LYS A 28 12.88 15.57 20.11
N SER A 29 13.27 14.82 21.14
CA SER A 29 14.14 15.33 22.21
C SER A 29 15.55 15.69 21.72
N LEU A 30 16.04 15.03 20.67
CA LEU A 30 17.29 15.34 20.00
C LEU A 30 17.16 16.52 19.01
N GLY A 31 16.00 17.18 18.94
CA GLY A 31 15.77 18.36 18.11
C GLY A 31 15.24 18.08 16.69
N MET A 32 14.80 16.85 16.40
CA MET A 32 14.22 16.52 15.10
C MET A 32 12.85 17.19 14.92
N ARG A 33 12.66 17.83 13.77
CA ARG A 33 11.39 18.49 13.41
C ARG A 33 10.32 17.46 13.05
N ASN A 34 9.07 17.77 13.36
CA ASN A 34 7.91 16.94 12.99
C ASN A 34 7.88 16.63 11.48
N SER A 35 8.26 17.58 10.62
CA SER A 35 8.32 17.41 9.17
C SER A 35 9.27 16.28 8.74
N ASP A 36 10.39 16.11 9.44
CA ASP A 36 11.38 15.10 9.07
C ASP A 36 10.93 13.71 9.53
N ILE A 37 10.22 13.64 10.67
CA ILE A 37 9.57 12.41 11.14
C ILE A 37 8.48 11.99 10.16
N HIS A 38 7.64 12.92 9.68
CA HIS A 38 6.61 12.63 8.68
C HIS A 38 7.22 12.05 7.40
N LYS A 39 8.32 12.62 6.90
CA LYS A 39 9.02 12.11 5.71
C LYS A 39 9.46 10.65 5.90
N ILE A 40 10.04 10.30 7.05
CA ILE A 40 10.47 8.92 7.33
C ILE A 40 9.29 7.95 7.25
N PHE A 41 8.16 8.32 7.84
CA PHE A 41 6.94 7.49 7.81
C PHE A 41 6.40 7.33 6.38
N LEU A 42 6.31 8.41 5.63
CA LEU A 42 5.86 8.36 4.23
C LEU A 42 6.81 7.54 3.36
N TYR A 43 8.13 7.64 3.56
CA TYR A 43 9.10 6.80 2.87
C TYR A 43 8.92 5.32 3.21
N ARG A 44 8.69 5.00 4.48
CA ARG A 44 8.47 3.62 4.91
C ARG A 44 7.19 3.06 4.30
N ALA A 45 6.11 3.83 4.33
CA ALA A 45 4.84 3.44 3.75
C ALA A 45 4.94 3.27 2.24
N ALA A 46 5.56 4.23 1.53
CA ALA A 46 5.81 4.13 0.09
C ALA A 46 6.59 2.86 -0.27
N SER A 47 7.63 2.49 0.51
CA SER A 47 8.38 1.25 0.28
C SER A 47 7.50 -0.01 0.40
N ILE A 48 6.55 -0.01 1.34
CA ILE A 48 5.60 -1.13 1.51
C ILE A 48 4.61 -1.18 0.35
N VAL A 49 4.04 -0.03 -0.04
CA VAL A 49 3.11 0.06 -1.18
C VAL A 49 3.79 -0.45 -2.45
N VAL A 50 4.99 0.04 -2.77
CA VAL A 50 5.72 -0.34 -3.98
C VAL A 50 6.00 -1.84 -3.99
N LYS A 51 6.47 -2.41 -2.88
CA LYS A 51 6.70 -3.86 -2.78
C LYS A 51 5.42 -4.66 -2.98
N GLY A 52 4.30 -4.19 -2.43
CA GLY A 52 2.99 -4.83 -2.58
C GLY A 52 2.45 -4.75 -4.02
N ILE A 53 2.62 -3.61 -4.70
CA ILE A 53 2.25 -3.46 -6.11
C ILE A 53 3.12 -4.39 -6.97
N LEU A 54 4.44 -4.36 -6.80
CA LEU A 54 5.34 -5.21 -7.60
C LEU A 54 5.06 -6.70 -7.42
N SER A 55 4.84 -7.16 -6.18
CA SER A 55 4.53 -8.56 -5.91
C SER A 55 3.13 -8.93 -6.42
N GLY A 56 2.14 -8.06 -6.24
CA GLY A 56 0.78 -8.26 -6.74
C GLY A 56 0.73 -8.34 -8.27
N THR A 57 1.39 -7.42 -8.95
CA THR A 57 1.49 -7.38 -10.41
C THR A 57 2.24 -8.61 -10.95
N ALA A 58 3.32 -9.04 -10.29
CA ALA A 58 4.01 -10.28 -10.66
C ALA A 58 3.11 -11.51 -10.52
N ILE A 59 2.37 -11.65 -9.41
CA ILE A 59 1.42 -12.74 -9.20
C ILE A 59 0.30 -12.69 -10.25
N ALA A 60 -0.25 -11.51 -10.54
CA ALA A 60 -1.28 -11.33 -11.55
C ALA A 60 -0.80 -11.78 -12.94
N PHE A 61 0.42 -11.42 -13.34
CA PHE A 61 1.00 -11.87 -14.61
C PHE A 61 1.23 -13.39 -14.64
N ILE A 62 1.71 -13.99 -13.56
CA ILE A 62 1.88 -15.45 -13.47
C ILE A 62 0.53 -16.16 -13.63
N LEU A 63 -0.50 -15.71 -12.91
CA LEU A 63 -1.85 -16.28 -13.02
C LEU A 63 -2.44 -16.10 -14.41
N ALA A 64 -2.29 -14.91 -14.99
CA ALA A 64 -2.74 -14.62 -16.34
C ALA A 64 -2.02 -15.51 -17.38
N PHE A 65 -0.71 -15.74 -17.23
CA PHE A 65 0.05 -16.62 -18.12
C PHE A 65 -0.39 -18.09 -18.00
N VAL A 66 -0.61 -18.57 -16.77
CA VAL A 66 -1.13 -19.91 -16.52
C VAL A 66 -2.51 -20.09 -17.15
N GLN A 67 -3.41 -19.12 -16.96
CA GLN A 67 -4.75 -19.16 -17.57
C GLN A 67 -4.68 -19.10 -19.10
N TRP A 68 -3.77 -18.30 -19.68
CA TRP A 68 -3.58 -18.23 -21.12
C TRP A 68 -3.09 -19.56 -21.72
N LYS A 69 -2.14 -20.23 -21.06
CA LYS A 69 -1.54 -21.48 -21.53
C LYS A 69 -2.43 -22.69 -21.32
N PHE A 70 -2.99 -22.83 -20.11
CA PHE A 70 -3.73 -24.03 -19.71
C PHE A 70 -5.25 -23.90 -19.91
N ARG A 71 -5.76 -22.68 -20.16
CA ARG A 71 -7.20 -22.39 -20.35
C ARG A 71 -8.08 -23.07 -19.29
N LEU A 72 -7.61 -23.04 -18.04
CA LEU A 72 -8.24 -23.74 -16.90
C LEU A 72 -9.68 -23.28 -16.68
N ILE A 73 -9.94 -21.99 -16.86
CA ILE A 73 -11.29 -21.43 -16.84
C ILE A 73 -11.84 -21.42 -18.27
N THR A 74 -12.67 -22.40 -18.57
CA THR A 74 -13.53 -22.44 -19.77
C THR A 74 -14.86 -21.76 -19.46
N LEU A 75 -15.41 -21.04 -20.43
CA LEU A 75 -16.74 -20.44 -20.32
C LEU A 75 -17.71 -21.27 -21.15
N ASP A 76 -18.93 -21.45 -20.63
CA ASP A 76 -20.00 -22.09 -21.38
C ASP A 76 -20.37 -21.21 -22.60
N PRO A 77 -20.11 -21.67 -23.82
CA PRO A 77 -20.35 -20.89 -25.03
C PRO A 77 -21.84 -20.53 -25.23
N ALA A 78 -22.76 -21.18 -24.51
CA ALA A 78 -24.17 -20.84 -24.52
C ALA A 78 -24.48 -19.48 -23.86
N ASN A 79 -23.66 -19.03 -22.91
CA ASN A 79 -23.86 -17.78 -22.18
C ASN A 79 -22.81 -16.70 -22.49
N TYR A 80 -21.62 -17.11 -22.93
CA TYR A 80 -20.55 -16.20 -23.31
C TYR A 80 -20.03 -16.63 -24.68
N PHE A 81 -20.13 -15.78 -25.69
CA PHE A 81 -19.75 -16.03 -27.10
C PHE A 81 -18.26 -16.42 -27.33
N VAL A 82 -17.50 -16.77 -26.29
CA VAL A 82 -16.08 -17.15 -26.28
C VAL A 82 -15.86 -18.39 -25.41
N LYS A 83 -15.12 -19.37 -25.94
CA LYS A 83 -14.80 -20.65 -25.25
C LYS A 83 -13.82 -20.51 -24.08
N PHE A 84 -13.11 -19.39 -23.98
CA PHE A 84 -12.09 -19.11 -22.97
C PHE A 84 -12.01 -17.60 -22.73
N VAL A 85 -11.58 -17.20 -21.52
CA VAL A 85 -11.31 -15.79 -21.20
C VAL A 85 -10.15 -15.29 -22.07
N PRO A 86 -10.37 -14.32 -22.97
CA PRO A 86 -9.27 -13.73 -23.73
C PRO A 86 -8.46 -12.84 -22.78
N ILE A 87 -7.17 -13.14 -22.64
CA ILE A 87 -6.24 -12.35 -21.83
C ILE A 87 -5.46 -11.42 -22.75
N ASP A 88 -5.64 -10.11 -22.55
CA ASP A 88 -4.90 -9.05 -23.23
C ASP A 88 -3.79 -8.53 -22.30
N PHE A 89 -2.53 -8.85 -22.61
CA PHE A 89 -1.38 -8.37 -21.85
C PHE A 89 -1.01 -6.95 -22.27
N ASN A 90 -1.79 -5.97 -21.82
CA ASN A 90 -1.51 -4.57 -22.08
C ASN A 90 -0.71 -3.95 -20.92
N PHE A 91 0.62 -3.97 -21.05
CA PHE A 91 1.53 -3.40 -20.05
C PHE A 91 1.29 -1.92 -19.76
N TYR A 92 0.81 -1.15 -20.75
CA TYR A 92 0.50 0.28 -20.55
C TYR A 92 -0.69 0.48 -19.61
N LYS A 93 -1.77 -0.30 -19.79
CA LYS A 93 -2.93 -0.27 -18.88
C LYS A 93 -2.54 -0.68 -17.46
N VAL A 94 -1.71 -1.71 -17.31
CA VAL A 94 -1.21 -2.16 -16.00
C VAL A 94 -0.37 -1.06 -15.35
N ALA A 95 0.56 -0.45 -16.07
CA ALA A 95 1.42 0.61 -15.53
C ALA A 95 0.60 1.83 -15.06
N ILE A 96 -0.42 2.27 -15.81
CA ILE A 96 -1.31 3.35 -15.40
C ILE A 96 -2.12 2.98 -14.16
N LEU A 97 -2.60 1.73 -14.09
CA LEU A 97 -3.38 1.24 -12.95
C LEU A 97 -2.53 1.17 -11.68
N ASP A 98 -1.30 0.69 -11.79
CA ASP A 98 -0.35 0.62 -10.68
C ASP A 98 0.04 2.03 -10.21
N LEU A 99 0.35 2.94 -11.15
CA LEU A 99 0.71 4.31 -10.82
C LEU A 99 -0.45 5.09 -10.17
N SER A 100 -1.66 4.98 -10.71
CA SER A 100 -2.84 5.63 -10.14
C SER A 100 -3.18 5.07 -8.75
N SER A 101 -3.09 3.74 -8.57
CA SER A 101 -3.30 3.11 -7.27
C SER A 101 -2.27 3.57 -6.24
N PHE A 102 -0.99 3.67 -6.63
CA PHE A 102 0.07 4.19 -5.77
C PHE A 102 -0.24 5.62 -5.31
N ILE A 103 -0.61 6.51 -6.24
CA ILE A 103 -0.95 7.91 -5.94
C ILE A 103 -2.13 7.98 -4.96
N VAL A 104 -3.21 7.24 -5.20
CA VAL A 104 -4.39 7.25 -4.32
C VAL A 104 -4.04 6.75 -2.92
N ILE A 105 -3.28 5.66 -2.79
CA ILE A 105 -2.87 5.14 -1.49
C ILE A 105 -1.98 6.15 -0.77
N MET A 106 -1.01 6.76 -1.46
CA MET A 106 -0.15 7.79 -0.86
C MET A 106 -0.97 8.98 -0.36
N LEU A 107 -1.98 9.44 -1.11
CA LEU A 107 -2.88 10.52 -0.68
C LEU A 107 -3.66 10.14 0.60
N ILE A 108 -4.17 8.91 0.68
CA ILE A 108 -4.87 8.42 1.87
C ILE A 108 -3.92 8.39 3.09
N LEU A 109 -2.67 7.99 2.89
CA LEU A 109 -1.66 7.89 3.95
C LEU A 109 -1.17 9.26 4.47
N LEU A 110 -1.39 10.35 3.74
CA LEU A 110 -1.12 11.70 4.25
C LEU A 110 -2.04 12.05 5.43
N ILE A 111 -3.24 11.47 5.51
CA ILE A 111 -4.20 11.72 6.60
C ILE A 111 -3.64 11.26 7.96
N PRO A 112 -3.29 9.96 8.18
CA PRO A 112 -2.72 9.52 9.45
C PRO A 112 -1.36 10.15 9.74
N SER A 113 -0.61 10.56 8.69
CA SER A 113 0.65 11.30 8.85
C SER A 113 0.48 12.59 9.64
N VAL A 114 -0.68 13.25 9.63
CA VAL A 114 -0.89 14.47 10.43
C VAL A 114 -1.00 14.15 11.93
N PHE A 115 -1.49 12.96 12.31
CA PHE A 115 -1.63 12.59 13.72
C PHE A 115 -0.27 12.40 14.44
N ILE A 116 0.82 12.25 13.68
CA ILE A 116 2.19 12.12 14.19
C ILE A 116 2.64 13.40 14.93
N SER A 117 2.14 14.57 14.53
CA SER A 117 2.52 15.84 15.15
C SER A 117 2.03 15.95 16.59
N ASN A 118 0.94 15.28 16.95
CA ASN A 118 0.31 15.31 18.29
C ASN A 118 0.95 14.35 19.30
N VAL A 119 1.99 13.60 18.92
CA VAL A 119 2.75 12.79 19.87
C VAL A 119 3.64 13.72 20.72
N SER A 120 3.18 14.07 21.91
CA SER A 120 3.90 14.89 22.89
C SER A 120 5.00 14.05 23.60
N PRO A 121 6.29 14.46 23.56
CA PRO A 121 7.41 13.70 24.15
C PRO A 121 7.24 13.41 25.65
N GLU A 122 6.60 14.34 26.35
CA GLU A 122 6.30 14.33 27.79
C GLU A 122 5.38 13.18 28.23
N LYS A 123 4.55 12.64 27.34
CA LYS A 123 3.75 11.43 27.62
C LYS A 123 4.45 10.13 27.24
N THR A 124 5.41 10.18 26.30
CA THR A 124 6.05 8.97 25.75
C THR A 124 7.24 8.50 26.58
N LEU A 125 7.97 9.42 27.22
CA LEU A 125 9.04 9.09 28.18
C LEU A 125 8.51 8.76 29.58
N ARG A 126 7.24 9.08 29.86
CA ARG A 126 6.57 8.80 31.14
C ARG A 126 5.72 7.53 31.05
N VAL A 127 6.19 6.53 30.32
CA VAL A 127 5.70 5.15 30.47
C VAL A 127 6.71 4.45 31.37
N LYS A 128 6.28 4.25 32.62
CA LYS A 128 7.00 3.50 33.64
C LYS A 128 7.04 2.02 33.27
#